data_AF-A0A661LBF7-F1
#
_entry.id   AF-A0A661LBF7-F1
#
_cell.length_a   1.000
_cell.length_b   1.000
_cell.length_c   1.000
_cell.angle_alpha   90.00
_cell.angle_beta   90.00
_cell.angle_gamma   90.00
#
_symmetry.space_group_name_H-M   'P 1'
#
loop_
_entity.id
_entity.type
_entity.pdbx_description
1 polymer ?
#
loop_
_entity_poly.entity_id
_entity_poly.type
_entity_poly.pdbx_seq_one_letter_code
_entity_poly.pdbx_strand_id
1 'polypeptide(L)'
;MGEIRSTLDIIMEKAKNLEVTEEEKAELQRKEIEAKAKGLLQKYLDGLLGMEDISSEIQNMSKDAQGWAREALKNECKERIDFEKDNTQILVLLEQVLGLDTRGVRDLIEKFRSHFSREVERIKGQIEEELQRKGIRGSAVVVNHRAAPEWPSFVDGQRESFRERLREVG
;
A
#
# COMPACT_ATOMS: atom_id res chain seq x y z
N MET A 1 34.71 4.87 -19.53
CA MET A 1 33.38 4.50 -19.04
C MET A 1 33.53 4.22 -17.56
N GLY A 2 33.00 5.08 -16.69
CA GLY A 2 33.08 4.88 -15.24
C GLY A 2 31.97 3.93 -14.82
N GLU A 3 32.33 2.71 -14.40
CA GLU A 3 31.40 1.81 -13.74
C GLU A 3 30.96 2.46 -12.44
N ILE A 4 29.67 2.77 -12.32
CA ILE A 4 29.09 3.26 -11.07
C ILE A 4 29.10 2.07 -10.10
N ARG A 5 30.11 2.03 -9.22
CA ARG A 5 30.23 1.01 -8.17
C ARG A 5 29.12 1.15 -7.15
N SER A 6 28.60 0.03 -6.67
CA SER A 6 27.57 0.04 -5.62
C SER A 6 28.14 0.69 -4.36
N THR A 7 27.29 1.41 -3.60
CA THR A 7 27.68 1.94 -2.28
C THR A 7 28.20 0.84 -1.36
N LEU A 8 27.71 -0.39 -1.54
CA LEU A 8 28.15 -1.57 -0.80
C LEU A 8 29.56 -2.03 -1.20
N ASP A 9 29.94 -1.95 -2.48
CA ASP A 9 31.31 -2.26 -2.93
C ASP A 9 32.33 -1.32 -2.28
N ILE A 10 31.97 -0.04 -2.15
CA ILE A 10 32.81 0.99 -1.52
C ILE A 10 32.95 0.73 -0.01
N ILE A 11 31.88 0.28 0.65
CA ILE A 11 31.89 -0.06 2.08
C ILE A 11 32.70 -1.34 2.32
N MET A 12 32.56 -2.36 1.47
CA MET A 12 33.31 -3.62 1.54
C MET A 12 34.82 -3.42 1.29
N GLU A 13 35.19 -2.54 0.36
CA GLU A 13 36.59 -2.19 0.13
C GLU A 13 37.22 -1.52 1.37
N LYS A 14 36.43 -0.71 2.09
CA LYS A 14 36.84 -0.03 3.33
C LYS A 14 36.78 -0.92 4.58
N ALA A 15 35.92 -1.94 4.59
CA ALA A 15 35.71 -2.86 5.71
C ALA A 15 36.57 -4.13 5.65
N LYS A 16 37.57 -4.21 4.76
CA LYS A 16 38.49 -5.35 4.55
C LYS A 16 39.14 -5.96 5.81
N ASN A 17 39.08 -5.30 6.97
CA ASN A 17 39.60 -5.79 8.26
C ASN A 17 38.49 -6.29 9.23
N LEU A 18 37.23 -6.31 8.80
CA LEU A 18 36.09 -6.90 9.49
C LEU A 18 35.67 -8.14 8.69
N GLU A 19 35.75 -9.32 9.31
CA GLU A 19 35.28 -10.58 8.72
C GLU A 19 33.74 -10.55 8.64
N VAL A 20 33.21 -9.86 7.62
CA VAL A 20 31.78 -9.95 7.28
C VAL A 20 31.52 -11.36 6.78
N THR A 21 30.69 -12.08 7.50
CA THR A 21 30.31 -13.45 7.15
C THR A 21 29.44 -13.46 5.88
N GLU A 22 29.42 -14.57 5.15
CA GLU A 22 28.56 -14.70 3.96
C GLU A 22 27.06 -14.55 4.30
N GLU A 23 26.66 -14.86 5.54
CA GLU A 23 25.29 -14.62 6.04
C GLU A 23 24.97 -13.13 6.15
N GLU A 24 25.86 -12.34 6.76
CA GLU A 24 25.68 -10.88 6.89
C GLU A 24 25.65 -10.19 5.52
N LYS A 25 26.44 -10.69 4.57
CA LYS A 25 26.46 -10.22 3.19
C LYS A 25 25.14 -10.48 2.47
N ALA A 26 24.58 -11.67 2.62
CA ALA A 26 23.28 -12.02 2.03
C ALA A 26 22.16 -11.18 2.65
N GLU A 27 22.19 -10.93 3.96
CA GLU A 27 21.20 -10.10 4.64
C GLU A 27 21.25 -8.64 4.17
N LEU A 28 22.45 -8.08 3.99
CA LEU A 28 22.63 -6.74 3.45
C LEU A 28 22.08 -6.63 2.02
N GLN A 29 22.42 -7.57 1.15
CA GLN A 29 21.89 -7.62 -0.22
C GLN A 29 20.36 -7.70 -0.23
N ARG A 30 19.78 -8.55 0.63
CA ARG A 30 18.32 -8.64 0.77
C ARG A 30 17.71 -7.29 1.13
N LYS A 31 18.24 -6.60 2.15
CA LYS A 31 17.75 -5.27 2.58
C LYS A 31 17.84 -4.24 1.46
N GLU A 32 18.90 -4.25 0.66
CA GLU A 32 19.04 -3.36 -0.50
C GLU A 32 17.97 -3.64 -1.55
N ILE A 33 17.73 -4.91 -1.87
CA ILE A 33 16.70 -5.31 -2.82
C ILE A 33 15.31 -4.93 -2.33
N GLU A 34 15.02 -5.13 -1.04
CA GLU A 34 13.75 -4.70 -0.43
C GLU A 34 13.57 -3.18 -0.50
N ALA A 35 14.62 -2.39 -0.22
CA ALA A 35 14.57 -0.93 -0.33
C ALA A 35 14.36 -0.49 -1.79
N LYS A 36 15.05 -1.13 -2.74
CA LYS A 36 14.90 -0.88 -4.18
C LYS A 36 13.47 -1.18 -4.64
N ALA A 37 12.90 -2.31 -4.22
CA ALA A 37 11.54 -2.70 -4.52
C ALA A 37 10.50 -1.67 -4.05
N LYS A 38 10.65 -1.14 -2.82
CA LYS A 38 9.81 -0.05 -2.30
C LYS A 38 9.93 1.22 -3.15
N GLY A 39 11.15 1.57 -3.56
CA GLY A 39 11.41 2.71 -4.44
C GLY A 39 10.75 2.57 -5.82
N LEU A 40 10.78 1.36 -6.41
CA LEU A 40 10.11 1.08 -7.69
C LEU A 40 8.59 1.23 -7.57
N LEU A 41 8.00 0.68 -6.50
CA LEU A 41 6.56 0.83 -6.26
C LEU A 41 6.17 2.30 -6.11
N GLN A 42 6.92 3.08 -5.33
CA GLN A 42 6.64 4.50 -5.14
C GLN A 42 6.66 5.25 -6.49
N LYS A 43 7.71 5.07 -7.29
CA LYS A 43 7.83 5.71 -8.60
C LYS A 43 6.70 5.32 -9.56
N TYR A 44 6.25 4.07 -9.52
CA TYR A 44 5.12 3.62 -10.32
C TYR A 44 3.80 4.26 -9.89
N LEU A 45 3.54 4.33 -8.58
CA LEU A 45 2.35 5.02 -8.05
C LEU A 45 2.38 6.52 -8.35
N ASP A 46 3.56 7.13 -8.38
CA ASP A 46 3.75 8.53 -8.77
C ASP A 46 3.69 8.75 -10.30
N GLY A 47 3.54 7.68 -11.11
CA GLY A 47 3.47 7.75 -12.57
C GLY A 47 4.81 8.03 -13.25
N LEU A 48 5.93 7.90 -12.53
CA LEU A 48 7.29 8.10 -13.03
C LEU A 48 7.86 6.85 -13.71
N LEU A 49 7.25 5.69 -13.48
CA LEU A 49 7.59 4.42 -14.12
C LEU A 49 6.33 3.74 -14.61
N GLY A 50 6.43 3.07 -15.75
CA GLY A 50 5.43 2.15 -16.24
C GLY A 50 5.56 0.76 -15.60
N MET A 51 4.56 -0.07 -15.86
CA MET A 51 4.56 -1.44 -15.36
C MET A 51 5.66 -2.31 -15.98
N GLU A 52 5.93 -2.10 -17.27
CA GLU A 52 6.98 -2.79 -18.03
C GLU A 52 8.37 -2.48 -17.46
N ASP A 53 8.59 -1.25 -16.98
CA ASP A 53 9.84 -0.85 -16.34
C ASP A 53 10.08 -1.64 -15.05
N ILE A 54 9.04 -1.80 -14.21
CA ILE A 54 9.13 -2.58 -12.97
C ILE A 54 9.44 -4.05 -13.29
N SER A 55 8.71 -4.63 -14.24
CA SER A 55 8.90 -6.03 -14.64
C SER A 55 10.32 -6.26 -15.16
N SER A 56 10.82 -5.36 -16.01
CA SER A 56 12.18 -5.42 -16.55
C SER A 56 13.24 -5.28 -15.46
N GLU A 57 13.06 -4.34 -14.53
CA GLU A 57 14.00 -4.12 -13.43
C GLU A 57 14.13 -5.36 -12.54
N ILE A 58 13.02 -6.04 -12.26
CA ILE A 58 13.02 -7.30 -11.50
C ILE A 58 13.69 -8.41 -12.32
N GLN A 59 13.36 -8.57 -13.60
CA GLN A 59 13.91 -9.62 -14.46
C GLN A 59 15.43 -9.51 -14.62
N ASN A 60 15.99 -8.30 -14.57
CA ASN A 60 17.43 -8.04 -14.64
C ASN A 60 18.19 -8.41 -13.36
N MET A 61 17.50 -8.73 -12.26
CA MET A 61 18.13 -9.16 -11.01
C MET A 61 18.50 -10.66 -11.03
N SER A 62 19.37 -11.08 -10.11
CA SER A 62 19.63 -12.51 -9.86
C SER A 62 18.37 -13.23 -9.38
N LYS A 63 18.33 -14.57 -9.48
CA LYS A 63 17.15 -15.36 -9.08
C LYS A 63 16.75 -15.15 -7.62
N ASP A 64 17.72 -15.07 -6.71
CA ASP A 64 17.45 -14.83 -5.30
C ASP A 64 16.90 -13.42 -5.06
N ALA A 65 17.51 -12.41 -5.71
CA ALA A 65 17.05 -11.04 -5.66
C ALA A 65 15.66 -10.85 -6.29
N GLN A 66 15.32 -11.60 -7.35
CA GLN A 66 13.95 -11.62 -7.90
C GLN A 66 12.93 -12.09 -6.85
N GLY A 67 13.27 -13.14 -6.09
CA GLY A 67 12.44 -13.65 -4.99
C GLY A 67 12.21 -12.57 -3.93
N TRP A 68 13.29 -11.97 -3.43
CA TRP A 68 13.22 -10.92 -2.42
C TRP A 68 12.46 -9.67 -2.91
N ALA A 69 12.70 -9.23 -4.14
CA ALA A 69 12.02 -8.07 -4.72
C ALA A 69 10.51 -8.30 -4.85
N ARG A 70 10.10 -9.50 -5.30
CA ARG A 70 8.68 -9.86 -5.43
C ARG A 70 7.98 -9.96 -4.08
N GLU A 71 8.64 -10.56 -3.09
CA GLU A 71 8.13 -10.62 -1.71
C GLU A 71 7.98 -9.22 -1.10
N ALA A 72 9.01 -8.38 -1.26
CA ALA A 72 9.00 -7.00 -0.80
C ALA A 72 7.87 -6.19 -1.44
N LEU A 73 7.68 -6.31 -2.77
CA LEU A 73 6.58 -5.67 -3.49
C LEU A 73 5.22 -6.15 -2.99
N LYS A 74 5.04 -7.46 -2.81
CA LYS A 74 3.80 -8.03 -2.29
C LYS A 74 3.45 -7.41 -0.94
N ASN A 75 4.41 -7.41 0.00
CA ASN A 75 4.20 -6.91 1.35
C ASN A 75 3.92 -5.40 1.35
N GLU A 76 4.70 -4.61 0.59
CA GLU A 76 4.50 -3.17 0.50
C GLU A 76 3.15 -2.82 -0.15
N CYS A 77 2.70 -3.57 -1.16
CA CYS A 77 1.38 -3.41 -1.75
C CYS A 77 0.27 -3.69 -0.72
N LYS A 78 0.38 -4.78 0.04
CA LYS A 78 -0.57 -5.09 1.12
C LYS A 78 -0.62 -3.98 2.16
N GLU A 79 0.52 -3.40 2.51
CA GLU A 79 0.61 -2.31 3.49
C GLU A 79 -0.02 -0.98 3.00
N ARG A 80 -0.07 -0.77 1.69
CA ARG A 80 -0.62 0.45 1.07
C ARG A 80 -2.08 0.35 0.69
N ILE A 81 -2.64 -0.86 0.60
CA ILE A 81 -4.05 -1.06 0.28
C ILE A 81 -4.92 -0.46 1.39
N ASP A 82 -5.86 0.37 0.97
CA ASP A 82 -6.76 1.11 1.86
C ASP A 82 -8.12 1.24 1.17
N PHE A 83 -9.19 0.76 1.81
CA PHE A 83 -10.52 0.78 1.23
C PHE A 83 -11.04 2.19 0.93
N GLU A 84 -10.52 3.22 1.61
CA GLU A 84 -10.89 4.63 1.38
C GLU A 84 -10.19 5.25 0.15
N LYS A 85 -9.10 4.65 -0.33
CA LYS A 85 -8.27 5.16 -1.44
C LYS A 85 -8.52 4.39 -2.73
N ASP A 86 -8.05 4.95 -3.85
CA ASP A 86 -7.98 4.20 -5.10
C ASP A 86 -6.83 3.18 -5.05
N ASN A 87 -7.19 1.90 -5.18
CA ASN A 87 -6.24 0.78 -5.16
C ASN A 87 -5.94 0.26 -6.57
N THR A 88 -6.48 0.86 -7.63
CA THR A 88 -6.45 0.32 -8.99
C THR A 88 -5.03 0.01 -9.46
N GLN A 89 -4.10 0.96 -9.36
CA GLN A 89 -2.71 0.75 -9.78
C GLN A 89 -2.02 -0.38 -9.01
N ILE A 90 -2.27 -0.49 -7.70
CA ILE A 90 -1.70 -1.53 -6.83
C ILE A 90 -2.24 -2.90 -7.24
N LEU A 91 -3.55 -3.04 -7.44
CA LEU A 91 -4.17 -4.31 -7.83
C LEU A 91 -3.68 -4.78 -9.19
N VAL A 92 -3.57 -3.88 -10.18
CA VAL A 92 -3.04 -4.22 -11.51
C VAL A 92 -1.58 -4.68 -11.40
N LEU A 93 -0.76 -4.04 -10.57
CA LEU A 93 0.63 -4.46 -10.34
C LEU A 93 0.72 -5.85 -9.72
N LEU A 94 -0.11 -6.15 -8.70
CA LEU A 94 -0.18 -7.48 -8.09
C LEU A 94 -0.56 -8.57 -9.10
N GLU A 95 -1.50 -8.28 -10.00
CA GLU A 95 -1.93 -9.23 -11.03
C GLU A 95 -0.86 -9.43 -12.11
N GLN A 96 -0.35 -8.35 -12.69
CA GLN A 96 0.47 -8.43 -13.90
C GLN A 96 1.96 -8.68 -13.63
N VAL A 97 2.51 -8.16 -12.52
CA VAL A 97 3.94 -8.32 -12.19
C VAL A 97 4.17 -9.52 -11.26
N LEU A 98 3.27 -9.71 -10.29
CA LEU A 98 3.38 -10.78 -9.30
C LEU A 98 2.53 -12.01 -9.62
N GLY A 99 1.60 -11.93 -10.59
CA GLY A 99 0.76 -13.07 -10.98
C GLY A 99 -0.25 -13.47 -9.91
N LEU A 100 -0.61 -12.56 -9.00
CA LEU A 100 -1.50 -12.83 -7.87
C LEU A 100 -2.97 -12.60 -8.24
N ASP A 101 -3.85 -13.47 -7.78
CA ASP A 101 -5.29 -13.26 -7.89
C ASP A 101 -5.75 -12.18 -6.90
N THR A 102 -6.28 -11.06 -7.41
CA THR A 102 -6.74 -9.95 -6.56
C THR A 102 -8.25 -9.91 -6.34
N ARG A 103 -9.01 -10.89 -6.87
CA ARG A 103 -10.48 -10.92 -6.73
C ARG A 103 -10.95 -10.82 -5.29
N GLY A 104 -10.38 -11.63 -4.39
CA GLY A 104 -10.73 -11.60 -2.97
C GLY A 104 -10.43 -10.25 -2.30
N VAL A 105 -9.32 -9.60 -2.68
CA VAL A 105 -8.95 -8.28 -2.18
C VAL A 105 -9.92 -7.20 -2.71
N ARG A 106 -10.32 -7.29 -3.97
CA ARG A 106 -11.29 -6.38 -4.60
C ARG A 106 -12.66 -6.48 -3.94
N ASP A 107 -13.15 -7.70 -3.72
CA ASP A 107 -14.43 -7.95 -3.03
C ASP A 107 -14.40 -7.42 -1.59
N LEU A 108 -13.27 -7.59 -0.89
CA LEU A 108 -13.06 -7.07 0.45
C LEU A 108 -13.12 -5.53 0.47
N ILE A 109 -12.40 -4.85 -0.44
CA ILE A 109 -12.42 -3.39 -0.58
C ILE A 109 -13.85 -2.90 -0.83
N GLU A 110 -14.57 -3.53 -1.76
CA GLU A 110 -15.92 -3.13 -2.13
C GLU A 110 -16.92 -3.31 -0.99
N LYS A 111 -16.81 -4.43 -0.25
CA LYS A 111 -17.61 -4.67 0.95
C LYS A 111 -17.40 -3.59 2.01
N PHE A 112 -16.16 -3.20 2.28
CA PHE A 112 -15.85 -2.14 3.25
C PHE A 112 -16.32 -0.76 2.77
N ARG A 113 -16.12 -0.42 1.49
CA ARG A 113 -16.64 0.82 0.89
C ARG A 113 -18.16 0.93 1.00
N SER A 114 -18.88 -0.17 0.72
CA SER A 114 -20.34 -0.22 0.84
C SER A 114 -20.81 -0.06 2.30
N HIS A 115 -20.13 -0.69 3.25
CA HIS A 115 -20.44 -0.53 4.66
C HIS A 115 -20.17 0.90 5.14
N PHE A 116 -19.01 1.45 4.80
CA PHE A 116 -18.60 2.81 5.14
C PHE A 116 -19.56 3.86 4.57
N SER A 117 -19.95 3.74 3.29
CA SER A 117 -20.89 4.66 2.65
C SER A 117 -22.27 4.64 3.31
N ARG A 118 -22.75 3.47 3.74
CA ARG A 118 -24.03 3.37 4.46
C ARG A 118 -23.98 4.07 5.80
N GLU A 119 -22.86 3.97 6.51
CA GLU A 119 -22.68 4.65 7.78
C GLU A 119 -22.60 6.17 7.63
N VAL A 120 -21.90 6.66 6.59
CA VAL A 120 -21.88 8.09 6.24
C VAL A 120 -23.29 8.62 6.03
N GLU A 121 -24.10 7.93 5.23
CA GLU A 121 -25.48 8.36 4.96
C GLU A 121 -26.38 8.27 6.20
N ARG A 122 -26.18 7.27 7.06
CA ARG A 122 -26.87 7.16 8.35
C ARG A 122 -26.60 8.37 9.24
N ILE A 123 -25.32 8.74 9.42
CA ILE A 123 -24.92 9.88 10.25
C ILE A 123 -25.41 11.20 9.65
N LYS A 124 -25.31 11.36 8.33
CA LYS A 124 -25.84 12.55 7.65
C LYS A 124 -27.34 12.70 7.90
N GLY A 125 -28.12 11.64 7.72
CA GLY A 125 -29.57 11.65 7.95
C GLY A 125 -29.94 12.06 9.38
N GLN A 126 -29.21 11.57 10.38
CA GLN A 126 -29.43 11.98 11.78
C GLN A 126 -29.18 13.47 12.01
N ILE A 127 -28.07 14.00 11.48
CA ILE A 127 -27.76 15.42 11.61
C ILE A 127 -28.78 16.27 10.83
N GLU A 128 -29.21 15.84 9.65
CA GLU A 128 -30.26 16.53 8.88
C GLU A 128 -31.57 16.60 9.64
N GLU A 129 -32.01 15.51 10.27
CA GLU A 129 -33.21 15.50 11.11
C GLU A 129 -33.09 16.47 12.29
N GLU A 130 -31.94 16.54 12.96
CA GLU A 130 -31.71 17.48 14.05
C GLU A 130 -31.76 18.94 13.58
N LEU A 131 -31.15 19.23 12.43
CA LEU A 131 -31.18 20.56 11.81
C LEU A 131 -32.60 20.95 11.43
N GLN A 132 -33.37 20.03 10.85
CA GLN A 132 -34.77 20.25 10.50
C GLN A 132 -35.65 20.54 11.73
N ARG A 133 -35.41 19.85 12.87
CA ARG A 133 -36.08 20.13 14.15
C ARG A 133 -35.75 21.50 14.70
N LYS A 134 -34.54 22.00 14.43
CA LYS A 134 -34.09 23.37 14.77
C LYS A 134 -34.56 24.43 13.77
N GLY A 135 -35.36 24.05 12.77
CA GLY A 135 -35.88 24.97 11.74
C GLY A 135 -34.88 25.30 10.63
N ILE A 136 -33.71 24.67 10.60
CA ILE A 136 -32.70 24.85 9.57
C ILE A 136 -33.03 23.93 8.40
N ARG A 137 -33.33 24.52 7.23
CA ARG A 137 -33.75 23.82 6.01
C ARG A 137 -33.22 24.51 4.77
N GLY A 138 -33.09 23.78 3.67
CA GLY A 138 -32.75 24.32 2.36
C GLY A 138 -31.72 23.48 1.61
N SER A 139 -31.71 23.57 0.29
CA SER A 139 -30.78 22.82 -0.59
C SER A 139 -29.32 23.23 -0.46
N ALA A 140 -29.05 24.36 0.21
CA ALA A 140 -27.69 24.85 0.48
C ALA A 140 -27.10 24.28 1.79
N VAL A 141 -27.87 23.52 2.58
CA VAL A 141 -27.37 22.91 3.81
C VAL A 141 -26.47 21.73 3.46
N VAL A 142 -25.20 21.81 3.85
CA VAL A 142 -24.22 20.73 3.67
C VAL A 142 -23.90 20.12 5.03
N VAL A 143 -24.26 18.86 5.22
CA VAL A 143 -24.02 18.14 6.46
C VAL A 143 -22.61 17.57 6.53
N ASN A 144 -21.92 17.89 7.63
CA ASN A 144 -20.59 17.39 7.91
C ASN A 144 -20.64 16.20 8.90
N HIS A 145 -20.71 14.98 8.35
CA HIS A 145 -20.63 13.74 9.13
C HIS A 145 -19.33 13.60 9.93
N ARG A 146 -18.23 14.25 9.52
CA ARG A 146 -16.94 14.17 10.23
C ARG A 146 -16.94 14.92 11.57
N ALA A 147 -17.94 15.77 11.81
CA ALA A 147 -18.11 16.45 13.08
C ALA A 147 -18.82 15.58 14.14
N ALA A 148 -19.33 14.40 13.76
CA ALA A 148 -19.98 13.49 14.71
C ALA A 148 -18.95 12.92 15.70
N PRO A 149 -19.20 12.95 17.02
CA PRO A 149 -18.25 12.48 18.04
C PRO A 149 -17.80 11.02 17.87
N GLU A 150 -18.69 10.17 17.37
CA GLU A 150 -18.45 8.74 17.14
C GLU A 150 -17.65 8.44 15.86
N TRP A 151 -17.52 9.43 14.96
CA TRP A 151 -16.94 9.22 13.63
C TRP A 151 -15.48 8.75 13.67
N PRO A 152 -14.56 9.37 14.45
CA PRO A 152 -13.16 8.93 14.48
C PRO A 152 -13.03 7.46 14.91
N SER A 153 -13.71 7.06 15.99
CA SER A 153 -13.68 5.69 16.50
C SER A 153 -14.25 4.68 15.51
N PHE A 154 -15.30 5.06 14.75
CA PHE A 154 -15.83 4.21 13.69
C PHE A 154 -14.80 4.00 12.57
N VAL A 155 -14.17 5.07 12.09
CA VAL A 155 -13.16 4.98 11.02
C VAL A 155 -11.98 4.10 11.45
N ASP A 156 -11.46 4.31 12.66
CA ASP A 156 -10.33 3.54 13.17
C ASP A 156 -10.68 2.05 13.31
N GLY A 157 -11.87 1.72 13.83
CA GLY A 157 -12.35 0.34 13.91
C GLY A 157 -12.56 -0.31 12.53
N GLN A 158 -13.02 0.44 11.52
CA GLN A 158 -13.11 -0.07 10.15
C GLN A 158 -11.73 -0.32 9.54
N ARG A 159 -10.75 0.57 9.77
CA ARG A 159 -9.37 0.39 9.30
C ARG A 159 -8.70 -0.82 9.91
N GLU A 160 -8.85 -1.01 11.21
CA GLU A 160 -8.31 -2.18 11.91
C GLU A 160 -8.93 -3.48 11.38
N SER A 161 -10.26 -3.55 11.32
CA SER A 161 -10.95 -4.76 10.80
C SER A 161 -10.60 -5.04 9.33
N PHE A 162 -10.40 -4.01 8.52
CA PHE A 162 -9.96 -4.16 7.14
C PHE A 162 -8.54 -4.73 7.07
N ARG A 163 -7.61 -4.22 7.89
CA ARG A 163 -6.22 -4.69 7.97
C ARG A 163 -6.15 -6.16 8.41
N GLU A 164 -6.94 -6.56 9.39
CA GLU A 164 -7.01 -7.95 9.85
C GLU A 164 -7.47 -8.87 8.72
N ARG A 165 -8.60 -8.55 8.08
CA ARG A 165 -9.15 -9.36 6.98
C ARG A 165 -8.22 -9.39 5.75
N LEU A 166 -7.51 -8.30 5.46
CA LEU A 166 -6.56 -8.26 4.36
C LEU A 166 -5.40 -9.25 4.56
N ARG A 167 -4.99 -9.50 5.81
CA ARG A 167 -3.98 -10.53 6.12
C ARG A 167 -4.50 -11.96 5.90
N GLU A 168 -5.80 -12.18 6.02
CA GLU A 168 -6.42 -13.50 5.81
C GLU A 168 -6.65 -13.83 4.32
N VAL A 169 -6.77 -12.80 3.47
CA VAL A 169 -7.22 -12.95 2.07
C VAL A 169 -6.07 -13.07 1.05
N GLY A 170 -4.80 -12.91 1.43
CA GLY A 170 -3.68 -13.02 0.46
C GLY A 170 -2.37 -13.50 1.04
#